data_AF-X1LPA3-F1
#
_entry.id   AF-X1LPA3-F1
#
_cell.length_a   1.000
_cell.length_b   1.000
_cell.length_c   1.000
_cell.angle_alpha   90.00
_cell.angle_beta   90.00
_cell.angle_gamma   90.00
#
_symmetry.space_group_name_H-M   'P 1'
#
loop_
_entity.id
_entity.type
_entity.pdbx_description
1 polymer ?
#
loop_
_entity_poly.entity_id
_entity_poly.type
_entity_poly.pdbx_seq_one_letter_code
_entity_poly.pdbx_strand_id
1 'polypeptide(L)' 'MDKRLIAIIGVVLGLGIAIGVIQAMQPTLAYTCPICGVGFVTYDELYQHFTIEHPAEPIDIIWE' A
#
# COMPACT_ATOMS: atom_id res chain seq x y z
N MET A 1 -17.32 -17.00 36.72
CA MET A 1 -16.52 -16.78 35.51
C MET A 1 -15.22 -17.56 35.66
N ASP A 2 -14.91 -18.47 34.72
CA ASP A 2 -13.75 -19.37 34.80
C ASP A 2 -12.43 -18.60 34.61
N LYS A 3 -11.37 -18.92 35.37
CA LYS A 3 -10.06 -18.24 35.25
C LYS A 3 -9.46 -18.39 33.84
N ARG A 4 -9.72 -19.51 33.17
CA ARG A 4 -9.33 -19.75 31.77
C ARG A 4 -10.12 -18.85 30.83
N LEU A 5 -11.41 -18.65 31.10
CA LEU A 5 -12.26 -17.74 30.32
C LEU A 5 -11.78 -16.28 30.43
N ILE A 6 -11.38 -15.84 31.63
CA ILE A 6 -10.80 -14.50 31.84
C ILE A 6 -9.48 -14.34 31.08
N ALA A 7 -8.61 -15.35 31.13
CA ALA A 7 -7.34 -15.34 30.40
C ALA A 7 -7.56 -15.25 28.87
N ILE A 8 -8.51 -16.02 28.33
CA ILE A 8 -8.85 -16.01 26.90
C ILE A 8 -9.39 -14.64 26.48
N ILE A 9 -10.31 -14.07 27.26
CA ILE A 9 -10.87 -12.74 26.99
C ILE A 9 -9.77 -11.67 26.97
N GLY A 10 -8.83 -11.72 27.93
CA GLY A 10 -7.69 -10.81 27.96
C GLY A 10 -6.79 -10.92 26.72
N VAL A 11 -6.49 -12.14 26.28
CA VAL A 11 -5.69 -12.38 25.06
C VAL A 11 -6.41 -11.88 23.81
N VAL A 12 -7.71 -12.19 23.66
CA VAL A 12 -8.50 -11.78 22.49
C VAL A 12 -8.65 -10.27 22.42
N LEU A 13 -8.94 -9.61 23.55
CA LEU A 13 -9.01 -8.14 23.63
C LEU A 13 -7.65 -7.51 23.29
N GLY A 14 -6.56 -8.02 23.88
CA GLY A 14 -5.21 -7.52 23.61
C GLY A 14 -4.82 -7.66 22.14
N LEU A 15 -5.10 -8.81 21.53
CA LEU A 15 -4.83 -9.06 20.11
C LEU A 15 -5.69 -8.18 19.19
N GLY A 16 -6.97 -8.01 19.51
CA GLY A 16 -7.87 -7.13 18.75
C GLY A 16 -7.40 -5.68 18.76
N ILE A 17 -6.93 -5.18 19.90
CA ILE A 17 -6.35 -3.82 20.02
C ILE A 17 -5.09 -3.70 19.16
N ALA A 18 -4.18 -4.68 19.23
CA ALA A 18 -2.93 -4.65 18.46
C ALA A 18 -3.19 -4.61 16.94
N ILE A 19 -4.14 -5.41 16.45
CA ILE A 19 -4.52 -5.43 15.03
C ILE A 19 -5.09 -4.06 14.60
N GLY A 20 -5.99 -3.47 15.40
CA GLY A 20 -6.57 -2.17 15.08
C GLY A 20 -5.54 -1.04 14.98
N VAL A 21 -4.52 -1.04 15.84
CA VAL A 21 -3.41 -0.07 15.77
C VAL A 21 -2.61 -0.22 14.48
N ILE A 22 -2.27 -1.46 14.09
CA ILE A 22 -1.51 -1.73 12.86
C ILE A 22 -2.26 -1.23 11.63
N GLN A 23 -3.58 -1.45 11.56
CA GLN A 23 -4.40 -0.99 10.44
C GLN A 23 -4.47 0.53 10.33
N ALA A 24 -4.52 1.25 11.45
CA ALA A 24 -4.56 2.72 11.46
C ALA A 24 -3.24 3.38 11.02
N MET A 25 -2.12 2.65 11.07
CA MET A 25 -0.80 3.13 10.61
C MET A 25 -0.52 2.82 9.14
N GLN A 26 -1.43 2.17 8.42
CA GLN A 26 -1.21 1.87 6.99
C GLN A 26 -1.19 3.17 6.18
N PRO A 27 -0.16 3.41 5.34
CA PRO A 27 -0.10 4.59 4.50
C PRO A 27 -1.22 4.54 3.45
N THR A 28 -1.89 5.68 3.24
CA THR A 28 -2.90 5.80 2.19
C THR A 28 -2.22 5.92 0.84
N LEU A 29 -2.51 5.00 -0.09
CA LEU A 29 -2.05 5.10 -1.48
C LEU A 29 -2.86 6.20 -2.17
N ALA A 30 -2.22 7.34 -2.44
CA ALA A 30 -2.87 8.51 -3.02
C ALA A 30 -2.77 8.56 -4.55
N TYR A 31 -1.81 7.83 -5.13
CA TYR A 31 -1.49 7.88 -6.56
C TYR A 31 -1.57 6.50 -7.17
N THR A 32 -2.24 6.36 -8.32
CA THR A 32 -2.41 5.05 -8.98
C THR A 32 -1.94 5.15 -10.42
N CYS A 33 -1.12 4.20 -10.86
CA CYS A 33 -0.67 4.12 -12.25
C CYS A 33 -1.86 3.82 -13.18
N PRO A 34 -2.14 4.67 -14.19
CA PRO A 34 -3.28 4.45 -15.09
C PRO A 34 -3.06 3.32 -16.10
N ILE A 35 -1.82 2.82 -16.24
CA ILE A 35 -1.47 1.76 -17.18
C ILE A 35 -1.66 0.38 -16.55
N CYS A 36 -1.17 0.17 -15.32
CA CYS A 36 -1.15 -1.14 -14.67
C CYS A 36 -1.92 -1.22 -13.33
N GLY A 37 -2.39 -0.08 -12.79
CA GLY A 37 -3.21 -0.03 -11.58
C GLY A 37 -2.44 -0.11 -10.25
N VAL A 38 -1.10 -0.13 -10.26
CA VAL A 38 -0.30 -0.12 -9.02
C VAL A 38 -0.47 1.21 -8.28
N GLY A 39 -0.68 1.14 -6.96
CA GLY A 39 -0.84 2.31 -6.09
C GLY A 39 0.45 2.68 -5.35
N PHE A 40 0.67 3.98 -5.15
CA PHE A 40 1.84 4.58 -4.55
C PHE A 40 1.44 5.63 -3.51
N VAL A 41 2.33 5.87 -2.54
CA VAL A 41 2.10 6.86 -1.48
C VAL A 41 2.41 8.26 -1.98
N THR A 42 3.45 8.39 -2.82
CA THR A 42 3.92 9.67 -3.34
C THR A 42 3.90 9.74 -4.87
N TYR A 43 3.84 10.96 -5.39
CA TYR A 43 3.93 11.19 -6.83
C TYR A 43 5.30 10.77 -7.40
N ASP A 44 6.39 10.96 -6.65
CA ASP A 44 7.75 10.60 -7.11
C ASP A 44 7.88 9.08 -7.34
N GLU A 45 7.35 8.27 -6.44
CA GLU A 45 7.28 6.81 -6.60
C GLU A 45 6.48 6.42 -7.85
N LEU A 46 5.31 7.04 -8.08
CA LEU A 46 4.53 6.82 -9.30
C LEU A 46 5.32 7.23 -10.54
N TYR A 47 6.01 8.37 -10.52
CA TYR A 47 6.78 8.88 -11.65
C TYR A 47 7.97 7.98 -11.98
N GLN A 48 8.71 7.52 -10.97
CA GLN A 48 9.80 6.56 -11.17
C GLN A 48 9.28 5.24 -11.73
N HIS A 49 8.19 4.71 -11.17
CA HIS A 49 7.54 3.52 -11.72
C HIS A 49 7.15 3.71 -13.19
N PHE A 50 6.51 4.85 -13.51
CA PHE A 50 6.08 5.15 -14.88
C PHE A 50 7.26 5.22 -15.85
N THR A 51 8.37 5.85 -15.45
CA THR A 51 9.54 6.03 -16.31
C THR A 51 10.34 4.74 -16.53
N ILE A 52 10.35 3.82 -15.55
CA ILE A 52 11.10 2.56 -15.63
C ILE A 52 10.26 1.45 -16.27
N GLU A 53 9.00 1.28 -15.85
CA GLU A 53 8.14 0.16 -16.26
C GLU A 53 7.31 0.47 -17.51
N HIS A 54 7.11 1.76 -17.81
CA HIS A 54 6.34 2.22 -18.97
C HIS A 54 7.13 3.24 -19.80
N PRO A 55 8.34 2.87 -20.27
CA PRO A 55 9.11 3.75 -21.13
C PRO A 55 8.31 4.06 -22.39
N ALA A 56 8.17 5.34 -22.71
CA ALA A 56 7.64 5.73 -24.01
C ALA A 56 8.57 5.20 -25.10
N GLU A 57 8.01 4.64 -26.17
CA GLU A 57 8.80 4.29 -27.35
C GLU A 57 9.53 5.56 -27.85
N PRO A 58 10.83 5.47 -28.19
CA PRO A 58 11.53 6.60 -28.79
C PRO A 58 10.81 7.00 -30.08
N ILE A 59 10.38 8.27 -30.14
CA ILE A 59 9.83 8.82 -31.37
C ILE A 59 11.02 9.05 -32.29
N ASP A 60 11.18 8.18 -33.27
CA ASP A 60 12.09 8.41 -34.39
C ASP A 60 11.52 9.57 -35.21
N ILE A 61 11.97 10.79 -34.92
CA ILE A 61 11.69 11.94 -35.77
C ILE A 61 12.57 11.76 -37.00
N ILE A 62 12.04 11.09 -38.02
CA ILE A 62 12.67 10.98 -39.33
C ILE A 62 12.57 12.37 -39.96
N TRP A 63 13.62 13.17 -39.79
CA TRP A 63 13.82 14.37 -40.59
C TRP A 63 14.40 13.93 -41.94
N GLU A 64 13.49 13.80 -42.91
CA GLU A 64 13.73 13.63 -44.37
C GLU A 64 14.26 12.27 -44.85
#